data_AF-A0A2N8P7U8-F1
#
_entry.id   AF-A0A2N8P7U8-F1
#
_cell.length_a   1.000
_cell.length_b   1.000
_cell.length_c   1.000
_cell.angle_alpha   90.00
_cell.angle_beta   90.00
_cell.angle_gamma   90.00
#
_symmetry.space_group_name_H-M   'P 1'
#
loop_
_entity.id
_entity.type
_entity.pdbx_description
1 polymer ?
#
loop_
_entity_poly.entity_id
_entity_poly.type
_entity_poly.pdbx_seq_one_letter_code
_entity_poly.pdbx_strand_id
1 'polypeptide(L)'
;MPVEQHSDPIEEHPFEERLSTALHQVGGTFHGDRAALSAAGAAHGRRLRIRRRAAFVSGAAGVALAGVGGVLVVPWDGSSAARPSSVAAAPHAATSSPSTAAVGEKEVIRTLEQLLPEGTFSNEDGRGAGQDPDTRPYASVVYDDGKGPAALSVSVDRVEPGGRQARELTQCPDRTFVPYDACATDRLPDGSAFMVLQGYEYPDRRVDTKLWTANLVTPGGRSVSVREWNAAAEKGAPVSRAEPPLSPAQLKHLTTAQEWRRIADAIPDSPRKGAEQPSAPTGGTAADTLSSLLPKGVEVVKKSGGDDPEYAYVVVDDGQGRSLVQVNVQPDMRDVADDLFHPGDESLADGTRIAVQQGPDEKGVDGVLMWTVDTMRADGKRVVITAFNSATQHSAATRSTPALTMQQMREMALSPKWWQGA
;
A
#
# COMPACT_ATOMS: atom_id res chain seq x y z
N MET A 1 -27.98 64.64 47.67
CA MET A 1 -29.17 63.98 47.12
C MET A 1 -28.68 62.90 46.17
N PRO A 2 -28.93 61.62 46.45
CA PRO A 2 -28.32 60.52 45.69
C PRO A 2 -29.13 60.24 44.42
N VAL A 3 -28.46 59.78 43.37
CA VAL A 3 -29.10 59.10 42.25
C VAL A 3 -28.41 57.75 42.13
N GLU A 4 -29.16 56.70 42.41
CA GLU A 4 -28.78 55.31 42.16
C GLU A 4 -28.52 55.13 40.66
N GLN A 5 -27.42 54.47 40.31
CA GLN A 5 -27.25 53.83 39.03
C GLN A 5 -26.93 52.36 39.29
N HIS A 6 -27.95 51.52 39.13
CA HIS A 6 -27.78 50.11 38.86
C HIS A 6 -27.05 49.95 37.53
N SER A 7 -25.91 49.27 37.59
CA SER A 7 -25.29 48.61 36.46
C SER A 7 -24.73 47.28 36.95
N ASP A 8 -25.55 46.23 36.96
CA ASP A 8 -24.99 44.91 36.67
C ASP A 8 -24.50 44.95 35.22
N PRO A 9 -23.31 44.39 34.94
CA PRO A 9 -23.34 43.36 33.92
C PRO A 9 -22.37 42.17 34.14
N ILE A 10 -22.97 41.00 33.98
CA ILE A 10 -22.50 39.84 33.17
C ILE A 10 -21.61 38.81 33.88
N GLU A 11 -22.30 37.81 34.43
CA GLU A 11 -21.86 36.41 34.50
C GLU A 11 -21.56 35.85 33.10
N GLU A 12 -20.30 35.72 32.72
CA GLU A 12 -19.78 34.79 31.70
C GLU A 12 -18.44 34.32 32.29
N HIS A 13 -18.22 33.08 32.73
CA HIS A 13 -18.17 31.83 31.96
C HIS A 13 -18.34 30.57 32.85
N PRO A 14 -19.41 30.43 33.66
CA PRO A 14 -19.51 29.29 34.58
C PRO A 14 -19.72 27.97 33.83
N PHE A 15 -20.18 27.99 32.58
CA PHE A 15 -20.32 26.79 31.76
C PHE A 15 -18.95 26.26 31.29
N GLU A 16 -18.07 27.12 30.81
CA GLU A 16 -16.78 26.71 30.23
C GLU A 16 -15.82 26.17 31.29
N GLU A 17 -15.80 26.76 32.48
CA GLU A 17 -15.02 26.22 33.61
C GLU A 17 -15.58 24.89 34.11
N ARG A 18 -16.92 24.75 34.19
CA ARG A 18 -17.56 23.49 34.56
C ARG A 18 -17.34 22.41 33.50
N LEU A 19 -17.38 22.77 32.22
CA LEU A 19 -17.11 21.86 31.11
C LEU A 19 -15.64 21.42 31.11
N SER A 20 -14.70 22.35 31.27
CA SER A 20 -13.27 22.04 31.35
C SER A 20 -12.95 21.14 32.55
N THR A 21 -13.53 21.44 33.72
CA THR A 21 -13.37 20.63 34.93
C THR A 21 -13.98 19.23 34.74
N ALA A 22 -15.17 19.14 34.14
CA ALA A 22 -15.80 17.86 33.84
C ALA A 22 -14.98 17.04 32.84
N LEU A 23 -14.43 17.66 31.79
CA LEU A 23 -13.57 16.99 30.81
C LEU A 23 -12.26 16.50 31.44
N HIS A 24 -11.63 17.31 32.30
CA HIS A 24 -10.43 16.90 33.04
C HIS A 24 -10.70 15.77 34.03
N GLN A 25 -11.84 15.80 34.72
CA GLN A 25 -12.24 14.76 35.65
C GLN A 25 -12.56 13.45 34.93
N VAL A 26 -13.29 13.51 33.81
CA VAL A 26 -13.58 12.34 32.97
C VAL A 26 -12.28 11.77 32.36
N GLY A 27 -11.39 12.63 31.86
CA GLY A 27 -10.09 12.21 31.33
C GLY A 27 -9.18 11.57 32.39
N GLY A 28 -9.19 12.07 33.63
CA GLY A 28 -8.42 11.51 34.75
C GLY A 28 -8.93 10.16 35.22
N THR A 29 -10.22 9.86 35.04
CA THR A 29 -10.83 8.55 35.38
C THR A 29 -10.68 7.49 34.30
N PHE A 30 -10.18 7.85 33.11
CA PHE A 30 -10.04 6.91 32.00
C PHE A 30 -8.79 6.03 32.17
N HIS A 31 -8.87 5.04 33.05
CA HIS A 31 -7.94 3.93 33.09
C HIS A 31 -8.40 2.86 32.12
N GLY A 32 -8.16 3.09 30.82
CA GLY A 32 -8.32 2.05 29.82
C GLY A 32 -7.40 0.88 30.17
N ASP A 33 -7.95 -0.32 30.28
CA ASP A 33 -7.15 -1.53 30.42
C ASP A 33 -6.26 -1.64 29.18
N ARG A 34 -4.99 -1.26 29.32
CA ARG A 34 -4.02 -1.23 28.23
C ARG A 34 -3.83 -2.63 27.62
N ALA A 35 -4.04 -3.69 28.40
CA ALA A 35 -4.03 -5.05 27.89
C ALA A 35 -5.28 -5.33 27.05
N ALA A 36 -6.47 -4.91 27.50
CA ALA A 36 -7.69 -5.03 26.70
C ALA A 36 -7.65 -4.16 25.43
N LEU A 37 -7.11 -2.94 25.50
CA LEU A 37 -6.95 -2.04 24.36
C LEU A 37 -5.88 -2.52 23.38
N SER A 38 -4.79 -3.10 23.85
CA SER A 38 -3.79 -3.73 22.97
C SER A 38 -4.30 -5.04 22.37
N ALA A 39 -5.07 -5.85 23.11
CA ALA A 39 -5.72 -7.05 22.60
C ALA A 39 -6.81 -6.70 21.58
N ALA A 40 -7.63 -5.69 21.85
CA ALA A 40 -8.62 -5.16 20.92
C ALA A 40 -7.95 -4.51 19.69
N GLY A 41 -6.87 -3.78 19.88
CA GLY A 41 -6.05 -3.21 18.80
C GLY A 41 -5.37 -4.29 17.94
N ALA A 42 -4.91 -5.39 18.55
CA ALA A 42 -4.34 -6.54 17.86
C ALA A 42 -5.44 -7.34 17.12
N ALA A 43 -6.61 -7.52 17.71
CA ALA A 43 -7.77 -8.15 17.07
C ALA A 43 -8.30 -7.28 15.93
N HIS A 44 -8.35 -5.96 16.11
CA HIS A 44 -8.73 -5.02 15.07
C HIS A 44 -7.68 -4.95 13.96
N GLY A 45 -6.39 -4.98 14.30
CA GLY A 45 -5.28 -5.04 13.35
C GLY A 45 -5.25 -6.35 12.57
N ARG A 46 -5.54 -7.49 13.22
CA ARG A 46 -5.79 -8.77 12.55
C ARG A 46 -6.99 -8.66 11.62
N ARG A 47 -8.14 -8.17 12.08
CA ARG A 47 -9.32 -7.93 11.22
C ARG A 47 -9.04 -6.98 10.05
N LEU A 48 -8.21 -5.95 10.22
CA LEU A 48 -7.82 -5.04 9.12
C LEU A 48 -6.89 -5.73 8.12
N ARG A 49 -5.92 -6.51 8.60
CA ARG A 49 -5.06 -7.34 7.73
C ARG A 49 -5.85 -8.45 7.06
N ILE A 50 -6.87 -9.01 7.73
CA ILE A 50 -7.80 -9.99 7.20
C ILE A 50 -8.72 -9.34 6.17
N ARG A 51 -9.23 -8.12 6.37
CA ARG A 51 -9.92 -7.38 5.30
C ARG A 51 -9.00 -7.08 4.13
N ARG A 52 -7.71 -6.82 4.36
CA ARG A 52 -6.69 -6.70 3.30
C ARG A 52 -6.31 -8.03 2.64
N ARG A 53 -6.50 -9.18 3.33
CA ARG A 53 -6.20 -10.54 2.82
C ARG A 53 -7.42 -11.21 2.19
N ALA A 54 -8.63 -10.93 2.67
CA ALA A 54 -9.90 -11.10 1.98
C ALA A 54 -10.00 -10.13 0.79
N ALA A 55 -9.28 -9.00 0.82
CA ALA A 55 -9.01 -8.15 -0.35
C ALA A 55 -8.03 -8.76 -1.37
N PHE A 56 -7.45 -9.93 -1.11
CA PHE A 56 -6.85 -10.75 -2.17
C PHE A 56 -7.84 -11.74 -2.80
N VAL A 57 -9.10 -11.74 -2.33
CA VAL A 57 -10.29 -12.11 -3.13
C VAL A 57 -11.00 -10.85 -3.67
N SER A 58 -10.77 -9.65 -3.10
CA SER A 58 -11.42 -8.38 -3.51
C SER A 58 -10.43 -7.22 -3.69
N GLY A 59 -9.86 -7.06 -4.88
CA GLY A 59 -8.94 -5.94 -5.09
C GLY A 59 -9.66 -4.58 -5.21
N ALA A 60 -9.17 -3.61 -4.44
CA ALA A 60 -9.36 -2.17 -4.57
C ALA A 60 -10.82 -1.66 -4.67
N ALA A 61 -11.55 -1.68 -3.55
CA ALA A 61 -12.61 -0.69 -3.34
C ALA A 61 -11.97 0.70 -3.15
N GLY A 62 -12.10 1.56 -4.16
CA GLY A 62 -11.81 2.98 -4.03
C GLY A 62 -12.78 3.61 -3.04
N VAL A 63 -12.26 4.08 -1.90
CA VAL A 63 -12.99 5.03 -1.05
C VAL A 63 -12.62 6.43 -1.52
N ALA A 64 -13.52 7.02 -2.31
CA ALA A 64 -13.63 8.46 -2.47
C ALA A 64 -14.68 9.00 -1.48
N LEU A 65 -14.41 10.20 -0.95
CA LEU A 65 -15.26 11.09 -0.11
C LEU A 65 -15.31 10.71 1.39
N ALA A 66 -15.02 11.60 2.33
CA ALA A 66 -15.27 13.04 2.36
C ALA A 66 -14.03 13.88 2.70
N GLY A 67 -13.71 14.82 1.80
CA GLY A 67 -13.12 16.09 2.20
C GLY A 67 -14.24 16.94 2.79
N VAL A 68 -14.11 17.32 4.06
CA VAL A 68 -14.76 18.51 4.59
C VAL A 68 -13.64 19.52 4.78
N GLY A 69 -13.61 20.49 3.87
CA GLY A 69 -12.83 21.70 4.03
C GLY A 69 -13.39 22.48 5.23
N GLY A 70 -12.54 22.70 6.22
CA GLY A 70 -12.73 23.71 7.25
C GLY A 70 -11.75 24.84 6.99
N VAL A 71 -12.12 25.77 6.11
CA VAL A 71 -11.49 27.09 6.04
C VAL A 71 -12.02 27.89 7.22
N LEU A 72 -11.17 28.17 8.20
CA LEU A 72 -11.39 29.28 9.12
C LEU A 72 -10.33 30.34 8.83
N VAL A 73 -10.75 31.30 8.01
CA VAL A 73 -10.15 32.63 7.91
C VAL A 73 -10.69 33.45 9.08
N VAL A 74 -9.82 33.93 9.97
CA VAL A 74 -10.03 35.17 10.73
C VAL A 74 -8.66 35.73 11.17
N PRO A 75 -8.54 37.04 11.46
CA PRO A 75 -7.56 37.91 10.84
C PRO A 75 -6.45 38.28 11.82
N TRP A 76 -5.37 38.81 11.26
CA TRP A 76 -4.32 39.47 11.99
C TRP A 76 -4.70 40.92 12.29
N ASP A 77 -4.75 41.26 13.58
CA ASP A 77 -4.44 42.54 14.23
C ASP A 77 -3.85 42.18 15.61
N GLY A 78 -2.94 42.87 16.28
CA GLY A 78 -2.35 44.19 16.17
C GLY A 78 -1.97 44.62 17.60
N SER A 79 -0.69 44.48 17.96
CA SER A 79 0.04 45.17 19.05
C SER A 79 -0.23 44.91 20.56
N SER A 80 0.85 44.45 21.20
CA SER A 80 1.52 44.99 22.41
C SER A 80 0.78 45.25 23.74
N ALA A 81 1.13 44.49 24.78
CA ALA A 81 1.36 45.01 26.14
C ALA A 81 2.28 44.07 26.95
N ALA A 82 3.06 44.64 27.87
CA ALA A 82 4.26 44.06 28.47
C ALA A 82 4.10 43.59 29.92
N ARG A 83 4.77 42.45 30.24
CA ARG A 83 5.51 42.11 31.49
C ARG A 83 4.71 41.94 32.81
N PRO A 84 5.22 41.23 33.86
CA PRO A 84 6.64 41.02 34.17
C PRO A 84 7.13 39.60 34.52
N SER A 85 8.47 39.56 34.50
CA SER A 85 9.47 38.53 34.78
C SER A 85 9.23 37.54 35.92
N SER A 86 9.76 36.32 35.73
CA SER A 86 10.33 35.52 36.82
C SER A 86 11.71 34.97 36.41
N VAL A 87 12.47 34.60 37.43
CA VAL A 87 13.92 34.69 37.62
C VAL A 87 14.79 33.66 36.89
N ALA A 88 16.06 34.03 36.78
CA ALA A 88 17.15 33.40 36.05
C ALA A 88 17.52 31.97 36.50
N ALA A 89 17.94 31.16 35.53
CA ALA A 89 18.97 30.15 35.69
C ALA A 89 20.00 30.32 34.57
N ALA A 90 21.28 30.23 34.93
CA ALA A 90 22.45 30.52 34.10
C ALA A 90 22.54 29.65 32.83
N PRO A 91 23.24 30.12 31.77
CA PRO A 91 23.34 29.36 30.53
C PRO A 91 24.32 28.21 30.73
N HIS A 92 23.80 26.99 30.87
CA HIS A 92 24.58 25.86 30.41
C HIS A 92 24.59 25.92 28.89
N ALA A 93 25.74 26.29 28.34
CA ALA A 93 26.07 26.05 26.96
C ALA A 93 25.95 24.53 26.73
N ALA A 94 24.77 24.09 26.33
CA ALA A 94 24.60 22.83 25.66
C ALA A 94 25.40 22.99 24.37
N THR A 95 26.56 22.34 24.32
CA THR A 95 27.28 22.06 23.10
C THR A 95 26.25 21.46 22.14
N SER A 96 25.76 22.28 21.22
CA SER A 96 24.94 21.83 20.12
C SER A 96 25.90 20.98 19.30
N SER A 97 25.86 19.67 19.51
CA SER A 97 26.22 18.73 18.46
C SER A 97 25.56 19.27 17.18
N PRO A 98 26.28 19.38 16.07
CA PRO A 98 25.70 19.90 14.85
C PRO A 98 24.52 18.99 14.53
N SER A 99 23.30 19.49 14.79
CA SER A 99 22.11 18.91 14.20
C SER A 99 22.39 18.99 12.72
N THR A 100 22.56 17.85 12.07
CA THR A 100 22.43 17.76 10.62
C THR A 100 21.18 18.58 10.29
N ALA A 101 21.34 19.64 9.50
CA ALA A 101 20.22 20.48 9.12
C ALA A 101 19.17 19.53 8.53
N ALA A 102 18.00 19.46 9.16
CA ALA A 102 16.93 18.60 8.68
C ALA A 102 16.65 19.00 7.23
N VAL A 103 16.75 18.04 6.31
CA VAL A 103 16.47 18.29 4.90
C VAL A 103 15.05 18.81 4.80
N GLY A 104 14.89 20.06 4.39
CA GLY A 104 13.59 20.73 4.35
C GLY A 104 12.82 20.40 3.07
N GLU A 105 11.50 20.58 3.10
CA GLU A 105 10.62 20.44 1.92
C GLU A 105 11.15 21.17 0.68
N LYS A 106 11.51 22.45 0.83
CA LYS A 106 12.04 23.27 -0.28
C LYS A 106 13.36 22.74 -0.85
N GLU A 107 14.16 22.02 -0.06
CA GLU A 107 15.39 21.40 -0.53
C GLU A 107 15.07 20.18 -1.42
N VAL A 108 14.09 19.37 -1.02
CA VAL A 108 13.65 18.20 -1.82
C VAL A 108 13.02 18.64 -3.14
N ILE A 109 12.12 19.64 -3.12
CA ILE A 109 11.50 20.20 -4.33
C ILE A 109 12.56 20.77 -5.26
N ARG A 110 13.46 21.63 -4.75
CA ARG A 110 14.54 22.21 -5.55
C ARG A 110 15.45 21.14 -6.16
N THR A 111 15.76 20.09 -5.39
CA THR A 111 16.57 18.97 -5.90
C THR A 111 15.88 18.30 -7.08
N LEU A 112 14.56 18.08 -7.00
CA LEU A 112 13.79 17.53 -8.12
C LEU A 112 13.87 18.44 -9.35
N GLU A 113 13.54 19.73 -9.19
CA GLU A 113 13.54 20.71 -10.30
C GLU A 113 14.91 20.83 -10.98
N GLN A 114 16.01 20.82 -10.20
CA GLN A 114 17.37 20.92 -10.72
C GLN A 114 17.83 19.69 -11.51
N LEU A 115 17.28 18.51 -11.18
CA LEU A 115 17.60 17.25 -11.85
C LEU A 115 16.73 16.99 -13.10
N LEU A 116 15.65 17.76 -13.26
CA LEU A 116 14.80 17.67 -14.43
C LEU A 116 15.40 18.47 -15.62
N PRO A 117 15.12 18.04 -16.86
CA PRO A 117 15.47 18.83 -18.04
C PRO A 117 14.78 20.20 -18.04
N GLU A 118 15.19 21.08 -18.96
CA GLU A 118 14.58 22.41 -19.10
C GLU A 118 13.05 22.33 -19.26
N GLY A 119 12.33 23.20 -18.55
CA GLY A 119 10.88 23.32 -18.60
C GLY A 119 10.37 24.25 -17.50
N THR A 120 9.04 24.34 -17.38
CA THR A 120 8.37 25.13 -16.35
C THR A 120 7.74 24.23 -15.29
N PHE A 121 7.75 24.70 -14.05
CA PHE A 121 7.17 23.99 -12.90
C PHE A 121 5.96 24.75 -12.35
N SER A 122 5.02 24.01 -11.79
CA SER A 122 3.86 24.54 -11.07
C SER A 122 3.30 23.47 -10.12
N ASN A 123 2.39 23.86 -9.23
CA ASN A 123 1.74 22.96 -8.27
C ASN A 123 2.75 22.14 -7.46
N GLU A 124 3.80 22.82 -7.00
CA GLU A 124 4.85 22.24 -6.19
C GLU A 124 4.29 21.86 -4.82
N ASP A 125 4.54 20.62 -4.42
CA ASP A 125 4.25 20.10 -3.09
C ASP A 125 5.40 19.21 -2.65
N GLY A 126 5.64 19.12 -1.35
CA GLY A 126 6.74 18.30 -0.88
C GLY A 126 6.83 18.18 0.62
N ARG A 127 7.82 17.40 1.04
CA ARG A 127 8.12 17.15 2.44
C ARG A 127 9.58 16.81 2.61
N GLY A 128 10.16 17.39 3.65
CA GLY A 128 11.54 17.13 4.07
C GLY A 128 11.71 15.83 4.87
N ALA A 129 12.94 15.54 5.26
CA ALA A 129 13.25 14.51 6.26
C ALA A 129 12.96 15.07 7.65
N GLY A 130 11.88 14.59 8.26
CA GLY A 130 11.51 14.95 9.63
C GLY A 130 12.29 14.15 10.68
N GLN A 131 12.05 14.46 11.95
CA GLN A 131 12.56 13.67 13.09
C GLN A 131 11.79 12.34 13.28
N ASP A 132 10.62 12.22 12.64
CA ASP A 132 9.83 11.00 12.64
C ASP A 132 10.34 10.05 11.53
N PRO A 133 10.85 8.85 11.88
CA PRO A 133 11.33 7.87 10.89
C PRO A 133 10.23 7.34 9.96
N ASP A 134 8.94 7.48 10.31
CA ASP A 134 7.83 7.08 9.45
C ASP A 134 7.47 8.19 8.43
N THR A 135 8.04 9.40 8.58
CA THR A 135 7.85 10.52 7.65
C THR A 135 8.88 10.46 6.52
N ARG A 136 8.43 10.06 5.33
CA ARG A 136 9.30 9.94 4.14
C ARG A 136 9.38 11.26 3.35
N PRO A 137 10.58 11.73 2.99
CA PRO A 137 10.75 12.86 2.08
C PRO A 137 10.10 12.57 0.72
N TYR A 138 9.40 13.56 0.18
CA TYR A 138 8.89 13.51 -1.19
C TYR A 138 8.85 14.92 -1.80
N ALA A 139 8.77 14.97 -3.12
CA ALA A 139 8.39 16.16 -3.84
C ALA A 139 7.51 15.77 -5.02
N SER A 140 6.59 16.65 -5.40
CA SER A 140 5.79 16.55 -6.61
C SER A 140 5.65 17.91 -7.28
N VAL A 141 5.68 17.90 -8.60
CA VAL A 141 5.53 19.09 -9.44
C VAL A 141 4.69 18.74 -10.67
N VAL A 142 4.04 19.73 -11.25
CA VAL A 142 3.58 19.68 -12.64
C VAL A 142 4.67 20.29 -13.51
N TYR A 143 5.27 19.45 -14.34
CA TYR A 143 6.35 19.78 -15.27
C TYR A 143 5.82 19.93 -16.70
N ASP A 144 6.18 21.01 -17.37
CA ASP A 144 5.89 21.26 -18.78
C ASP A 144 7.16 21.64 -19.55
N ASP A 145 7.55 20.76 -20.48
CA ASP A 145 8.68 20.93 -21.41
C ASP A 145 8.25 21.59 -22.74
N GLY A 146 7.07 22.22 -22.77
CA GLY A 146 6.45 22.80 -23.97
C GLY A 146 5.56 21.83 -24.75
N LYS A 147 5.42 20.57 -24.30
CA LYS A 147 4.54 19.56 -24.91
C LYS A 147 3.29 19.25 -24.06
N GLY A 148 3.01 20.07 -23.05
CA GLY A 148 1.85 19.97 -22.16
C GLY A 148 2.19 19.71 -20.68
N PRO A 149 1.26 19.92 -19.74
CA PRO A 149 1.55 19.70 -18.33
C PRO A 149 1.54 18.21 -17.97
N ALA A 150 2.46 17.78 -17.11
CA ALA A 150 2.52 16.42 -16.60
C ALA A 150 2.93 16.39 -15.13
N ALA A 151 2.21 15.60 -14.32
CA ALA A 151 2.59 15.37 -12.94
C ALA A 151 3.85 14.50 -12.87
N LEU A 152 4.76 14.86 -11.98
CA LEU A 152 5.94 14.07 -11.63
C LEU A 152 6.13 14.12 -10.13
N SER A 153 6.50 12.99 -9.54
CA SER A 153 6.81 12.89 -8.12
C SER A 153 8.04 12.03 -7.86
N VAL A 154 8.72 12.34 -6.76
CA VAL A 154 9.82 11.54 -6.21
C VAL A 154 9.56 11.30 -4.73
N SER A 155 9.79 10.08 -4.28
CA SER A 155 9.83 9.74 -2.86
C SER A 155 11.17 9.11 -2.53
N VAL A 156 11.75 9.50 -1.40
CA VAL A 156 13.02 8.96 -0.91
C VAL A 156 12.77 8.21 0.38
N ASP A 157 13.42 7.05 0.51
CA ASP A 157 13.18 6.13 1.62
C ASP A 157 14.44 5.34 2.02
N ARG A 158 14.33 4.58 3.11
CA ARG A 158 15.24 3.50 3.48
C ARG A 158 14.48 2.19 3.72
N VAL A 159 15.02 1.13 3.16
CA VAL A 159 14.53 -0.25 3.27
C VAL A 159 15.64 -1.14 3.80
N GLU A 160 15.27 -2.30 4.36
CA GLU A 160 16.25 -3.28 4.84
C GLU A 160 17.09 -3.81 3.67
N PRO A 161 18.44 -3.68 3.71
CA PRO A 161 19.32 -4.22 2.69
C PRO A 161 19.08 -5.70 2.42
N GLY A 162 18.80 -6.06 1.15
CA GLY A 162 18.56 -7.45 0.75
C GLY A 162 17.24 -8.07 1.26
N GLY A 163 16.45 -7.33 2.05
CA GLY A 163 15.15 -7.74 2.55
C GLY A 163 14.09 -7.84 1.45
N ARG A 164 12.92 -8.37 1.81
CA ARG A 164 11.81 -8.58 0.85
C ARG A 164 11.39 -7.29 0.15
N GLN A 165 11.19 -6.22 0.90
CA GLN A 165 10.77 -4.92 0.36
C GLN A 165 11.77 -4.36 -0.67
N ALA A 166 13.08 -4.51 -0.43
CA ALA A 166 14.12 -4.08 -1.37
C ALA A 166 14.02 -4.82 -2.72
N ARG A 167 13.71 -6.13 -2.67
CA ARG A 167 13.53 -6.96 -3.87
C ARG A 167 12.25 -6.58 -4.61
N GLU A 168 11.13 -6.45 -3.90
CA GLU A 168 9.83 -6.09 -4.48
C GLU A 168 9.86 -4.73 -5.20
N LEU A 169 10.59 -3.74 -4.65
CA LEU A 169 10.72 -2.42 -5.27
C LEU A 169 11.52 -2.43 -6.59
N THR A 170 12.38 -3.43 -6.79
CA THR A 170 13.35 -3.46 -7.90
C THR A 170 13.19 -4.66 -8.83
N GLN A 171 12.06 -5.38 -8.71
CA GLN A 171 11.67 -6.46 -9.60
C GLN A 171 10.46 -6.06 -10.42
N CYS A 172 10.46 -6.46 -11.69
CA CYS A 172 9.27 -6.28 -12.51
C CYS A 172 8.08 -7.01 -11.88
N PRO A 173 6.93 -6.33 -11.71
CA PRO A 173 5.76 -6.98 -11.17
C PRO A 173 5.32 -8.10 -12.10
N ASP A 174 4.57 -9.04 -11.54
CA ASP A 174 4.04 -10.14 -12.32
C ASP A 174 2.94 -9.64 -13.27
N ARG A 175 3.12 -9.87 -14.59
CA ARG A 175 2.16 -9.51 -15.64
C ARG A 175 0.77 -10.12 -15.46
N THR A 176 0.64 -11.16 -14.63
CA THR A 176 -0.67 -11.73 -14.28
C THR A 176 -1.51 -10.77 -13.44
N PHE A 177 -0.87 -9.93 -12.62
CA PHE A 177 -1.55 -8.99 -11.71
C PHE A 177 -1.40 -7.54 -12.13
N VAL A 178 -0.28 -7.19 -12.75
CA VAL A 178 0.01 -5.82 -13.18
C VAL A 178 0.25 -5.85 -14.69
N PRO A 179 -0.75 -5.52 -15.52
CA PRO A 179 -0.50 -5.29 -16.94
C PRO A 179 0.42 -4.08 -17.10
N TYR A 180 1.43 -4.20 -17.96
CA TYR A 180 2.35 -3.11 -18.29
C TYR A 180 2.89 -3.28 -19.71
N ASP A 181 3.26 -2.15 -20.31
CA ASP A 181 3.81 -2.08 -21.66
C ASP A 181 5.24 -2.64 -21.67
N ALA A 182 6.09 -2.10 -20.79
CA ALA A 182 7.48 -2.51 -20.66
C ALA A 182 7.95 -2.47 -19.19
N CYS A 183 8.86 -3.38 -18.85
CA CYS A 183 9.57 -3.32 -17.58
C CYS A 183 10.99 -3.85 -17.78
N ALA A 184 11.96 -3.17 -17.19
CA ALA A 184 13.35 -3.57 -17.20
C ALA A 184 13.95 -3.40 -15.80
N THR A 185 14.85 -4.32 -15.45
CA THR A 185 15.63 -4.27 -14.21
C THR A 185 17.10 -4.32 -14.54
N ASP A 186 17.91 -3.49 -13.87
CA ASP A 186 19.36 -3.43 -14.03
C ASP A 186 20.05 -3.52 -12.67
N ARG A 187 21.25 -4.10 -12.66
CA ARG A 187 22.22 -3.93 -11.56
C ARG A 187 23.28 -2.94 -11.98
N LEU A 188 23.40 -1.83 -11.23
CA LEU A 188 24.34 -0.75 -11.51
C LEU A 188 25.76 -1.10 -11.03
N PRO A 189 26.81 -0.41 -11.53
CA PRO A 189 28.19 -0.68 -11.14
C PRO A 189 28.48 -0.55 -9.63
N ASP A 190 27.71 0.28 -8.93
CA ASP A 190 27.80 0.45 -7.48
C ASP A 190 27.02 -0.62 -6.68
N GLY A 191 26.48 -1.63 -7.36
CA GLY A 191 25.70 -2.72 -6.78
C GLY A 191 24.22 -2.39 -6.57
N SER A 192 23.78 -1.17 -6.86
CA SER A 192 22.37 -0.80 -6.74
C SER A 192 21.49 -1.58 -7.70
N ALA A 193 20.28 -1.92 -7.28
CA ALA A 193 19.25 -2.50 -8.12
C ALA A 193 18.33 -1.37 -8.62
N PHE A 194 18.11 -1.31 -9.92
CA PHE A 194 17.26 -0.33 -10.59
C PHE A 194 16.15 -1.04 -11.35
N MET A 195 14.94 -0.48 -11.35
CA MET A 195 13.82 -0.95 -12.15
C MET A 195 13.12 0.25 -12.80
N VAL A 196 12.73 0.11 -14.05
CA VAL A 196 11.79 1.01 -14.72
C VAL A 196 10.58 0.21 -15.21
N LEU A 197 9.38 0.72 -14.92
CA LEU A 197 8.10 0.14 -15.27
C LEU A 197 7.29 1.18 -16.05
N GLN A 198 6.83 0.82 -17.24
CA GLN A 198 6.02 1.66 -18.12
C GLN A 198 4.65 1.02 -18.30
N GLY A 199 3.59 1.71 -17.90
CA GLY A 199 2.23 1.23 -18.05
C GLY A 199 1.19 2.33 -17.84
N TYR A 200 0.08 1.97 -17.19
CA TYR A 200 -1.09 2.82 -17.01
C TYR A 200 -1.39 2.99 -15.52
N GLU A 201 -1.97 4.14 -15.18
CA GLU A 201 -2.51 4.41 -13.84
C GLU A 201 -3.61 3.38 -13.48
N TYR A 202 -4.46 3.06 -14.46
CA TYR A 202 -5.53 2.11 -14.31
C TYR A 202 -5.22 0.82 -15.07
N PRO A 203 -5.05 -0.33 -14.37
CA PRO A 203 -4.81 -1.62 -15.02
C PRO A 203 -5.89 -2.04 -16.02
N ASP A 204 -7.15 -1.64 -15.77
CA ASP A 204 -8.31 -1.88 -16.64
C ASP A 204 -8.35 -0.98 -17.89
N ARG A 205 -7.42 -0.02 -18.00
CA ARG A 205 -7.33 0.96 -19.08
C ARG A 205 -8.63 1.73 -19.36
N ARG A 206 -9.48 1.94 -18.33
CA ARG A 206 -10.70 2.75 -18.48
C ARG A 206 -10.41 4.22 -18.81
N VAL A 207 -9.19 4.68 -18.56
CA VAL A 207 -8.64 5.96 -19.00
C VAL A 207 -7.20 5.73 -19.49
N ASP A 208 -6.80 6.39 -20.57
CA ASP A 208 -5.45 6.29 -21.16
C ASP A 208 -4.38 7.11 -20.40
N THR A 209 -4.59 7.38 -19.11
CA THR A 209 -3.57 8.00 -18.25
C THR A 209 -2.45 6.98 -18.04
N LYS A 210 -1.29 7.27 -18.62
CA LYS A 210 -0.06 6.50 -18.42
C LYS A 210 0.59 6.85 -17.10
N LEU A 211 1.21 5.86 -16.48
CA LEU A 211 2.05 5.98 -15.29
C LEU A 211 3.35 5.24 -15.56
N TRP A 212 4.47 5.96 -15.55
CA TRP A 212 5.81 5.37 -15.58
C TRP A 212 6.45 5.51 -14.19
N THR A 213 7.09 4.44 -13.72
CA THR A 213 7.71 4.36 -12.41
C THR A 213 9.16 3.90 -12.55
N ALA A 214 10.08 4.58 -11.88
CA ALA A 214 11.48 4.17 -11.77
C ALA A 214 11.90 4.06 -10.30
N ASN A 215 12.45 2.93 -9.92
CA ASN A 215 12.87 2.63 -8.56
C ASN A 215 14.36 2.32 -8.53
N LEU A 216 15.05 2.80 -7.49
CA LEU A 216 16.40 2.43 -7.15
C LEU A 216 16.43 1.92 -5.71
N VAL A 217 17.17 0.86 -5.46
CA VAL A 217 17.60 0.45 -4.12
C VAL A 217 19.10 0.22 -4.11
N THR A 218 19.82 0.99 -3.30
CA THR A 218 21.27 0.85 -3.12
C THR A 218 21.61 -0.35 -2.22
N PRO A 219 22.86 -0.87 -2.24
CA PRO A 219 23.27 -1.94 -1.32
C PRO A 219 23.13 -1.56 0.16
N GLY A 220 23.19 -0.27 0.48
CA GLY A 220 22.99 0.25 1.83
C GLY A 220 21.51 0.50 2.21
N GLY A 221 20.55 0.07 1.38
CA GLY A 221 19.12 0.16 1.70
C GLY A 221 18.49 1.52 1.41
N ARG A 222 19.22 2.52 0.89
CA ARG A 222 18.60 3.76 0.39
C ARG A 222 17.72 3.44 -0.80
N SER A 223 16.51 3.99 -0.83
CA SER A 223 15.55 3.81 -1.91
C SER A 223 15.07 5.15 -2.47
N VAL A 224 14.91 5.21 -3.79
CA VAL A 224 14.34 6.34 -4.52
C VAL A 224 13.28 5.80 -5.46
N SER A 225 12.08 6.37 -5.44
CA SER A 225 10.99 6.04 -6.37
C SER A 225 10.54 7.31 -7.08
N VAL A 226 10.59 7.30 -8.40
CA VAL A 226 10.10 8.38 -9.26
C VAL A 226 8.87 7.87 -9.98
N ARG A 227 7.83 8.71 -10.06
CA ARG A 227 6.61 8.45 -10.82
C ARG A 227 6.29 9.65 -11.70
N GLU A 228 5.85 9.38 -12.92
CA GLU A 228 5.39 10.42 -13.83
C GLU A 228 4.16 9.98 -14.61
N TRP A 229 3.32 10.95 -14.95
CA TRP A 229 2.09 10.74 -15.70
C TRP A 229 2.11 11.54 -17.00
N ASN A 230 1.34 11.10 -17.99
CA ASN A 230 1.12 11.85 -19.24
C ASN A 230 -0.01 12.89 -19.14
N ALA A 231 -0.34 13.30 -17.91
CA ALA A 231 -1.40 14.22 -17.55
C ALA A 231 -0.96 15.07 -16.35
N ALA A 232 -1.57 16.24 -16.16
CA ALA A 232 -1.22 17.18 -15.08
C ALA A 232 -1.53 16.67 -13.66
N ALA A 233 -2.21 15.53 -13.53
CA ALA A 233 -2.50 14.86 -12.27
C ALA A 233 -2.71 13.36 -12.50
N GLU A 234 -2.53 12.57 -11.45
CA GLU A 234 -2.82 11.12 -11.44
C GLU A 234 -4.28 10.83 -11.85
N LYS A 235 -5.23 11.64 -11.37
CA LYS A 235 -6.68 11.45 -11.56
C LYS A 235 -7.37 12.74 -11.97
N GLY A 236 -8.44 12.62 -12.75
CA GLY A 236 -9.34 13.72 -13.09
C GLY A 236 -8.81 14.76 -14.07
N ALA A 237 -7.49 14.82 -14.30
CA ALA A 237 -6.90 15.64 -15.36
C ALA A 237 -6.99 14.93 -16.72
N PRO A 238 -7.26 15.67 -17.82
CA PRO A 238 -7.17 15.10 -19.15
C PRO A 238 -5.72 14.74 -19.49
N VAL A 239 -5.55 13.72 -20.33
CA VAL A 239 -4.26 13.40 -20.94
C VAL A 239 -3.79 14.59 -21.77
N SER A 240 -2.57 15.06 -21.51
CA SER A 240 -1.97 16.21 -22.20
C SER A 240 -1.02 15.79 -23.32
N ARG A 241 -0.52 14.53 -23.28
CA ARG A 241 0.50 13.99 -24.19
C ARG A 241 0.42 12.47 -24.30
N ALA A 242 1.04 11.92 -25.35
CA ALA A 242 0.97 10.48 -25.63
C ALA A 242 1.78 9.60 -24.64
N GLU A 243 2.86 10.15 -24.10
CA GLU A 243 3.76 9.49 -23.14
C GLU A 243 4.15 10.48 -22.04
N PRO A 244 4.47 10.01 -20.82
CA PRO A 244 5.03 10.87 -19.78
C PRO A 244 6.35 11.56 -20.19
N PRO A 245 6.70 12.68 -19.53
CA PRO A 245 7.99 13.34 -19.47
C PRO A 245 9.20 12.79 -20.18
N LEU A 246 9.70 11.79 -19.47
CA LEU A 246 11.08 11.43 -19.40
C LEU A 246 11.21 10.08 -20.07
N SER A 247 12.19 9.98 -20.96
CA SER A 247 12.60 8.68 -21.47
C SER A 247 13.07 7.76 -20.32
N PRO A 248 13.06 6.43 -20.50
CA PRO A 248 13.63 5.50 -19.53
C PRO A 248 15.07 5.84 -19.12
N ALA A 249 15.87 6.41 -20.02
CA ALA A 249 17.23 6.87 -19.73
C ALA A 249 17.25 8.11 -18.83
N GLN A 250 16.35 9.08 -19.03
CA GLN A 250 16.20 10.25 -18.18
C GLN A 250 15.64 9.87 -16.80
N LEU A 251 14.67 8.96 -16.74
CA LEU A 251 14.21 8.36 -15.47
C LEU A 251 15.38 7.72 -14.71
N LYS A 252 16.19 6.90 -15.39
CA LYS A 252 17.39 6.31 -14.78
C LYS A 252 18.35 7.38 -14.26
N HIS A 253 18.61 8.44 -15.02
CA HIS A 253 19.45 9.54 -14.59
C HIS A 253 18.90 10.22 -13.32
N LEU A 254 17.61 10.59 -13.34
CA LEU A 254 16.94 11.22 -12.21
C LEU A 254 16.94 10.33 -10.97
N THR A 255 16.54 9.06 -11.08
CA THR A 255 16.46 8.14 -9.92
C THR A 255 17.83 7.79 -9.35
N THR A 256 18.90 7.83 -10.16
CA THR A 256 20.28 7.49 -9.74
C THR A 256 21.13 8.68 -9.31
N ALA A 257 20.56 9.89 -9.33
CA ALA A 257 21.24 11.11 -8.93
C ALA A 257 21.78 11.02 -7.49
N GLN A 258 23.01 11.50 -7.29
CA GLN A 258 23.71 11.35 -6.01
C GLN A 258 23.11 12.25 -4.91
N GLU A 259 22.42 13.30 -5.32
CA GLU A 259 21.72 14.28 -4.50
C GLU A 259 20.70 13.59 -3.58
N TRP A 260 20.00 12.56 -4.08
CA TRP A 260 19.05 11.78 -3.29
C TRP A 260 19.70 11.02 -2.13
N ARG A 261 20.99 10.70 -2.22
CA ARG A 261 21.70 9.97 -1.15
C ARG A 261 21.76 10.79 0.13
N ARG A 262 22.01 12.10 0.02
CA ARG A 262 21.99 13.01 1.17
C ARG A 262 20.61 13.06 1.83
N ILE A 263 19.56 13.10 1.00
CA ILE A 263 18.17 13.13 1.47
C ILE A 263 17.81 11.82 2.19
N ALA A 264 18.21 10.67 1.64
CA ALA A 264 18.00 9.36 2.27
C ALA A 264 18.78 9.20 3.59
N ASP A 265 19.98 9.78 3.68
CA ASP A 265 20.82 9.74 4.89
C ASP A 265 20.24 10.61 6.02
N ALA A 266 19.46 11.64 5.69
CA ALA A 266 18.80 12.50 6.66
C ALA A 266 17.57 11.86 7.33
N ILE A 267 17.05 10.75 6.79
CA ILE A 267 15.95 10.00 7.42
C ILE A 267 16.46 9.44 8.77
N PRO A 268 15.68 9.39 9.85
CA PRO A 268 16.09 8.72 11.09
C PRO A 268 15.97 7.19 11.00
N ASP A 269 16.81 6.45 11.72
CA ASP A 269 16.65 4.99 11.80
C ASP A 269 15.36 4.66 12.58
N SER A 270 14.54 3.77 12.03
CA SER A 270 13.35 3.33 12.77
C SER A 270 13.75 2.33 13.86
N PRO A 271 13.37 2.57 15.14
CA PRO A 271 13.61 1.61 16.22
C PRO A 271 12.80 0.31 16.04
N ARG A 272 11.86 0.25 15.08
CA ARG A 272 11.06 -0.94 14.76
C ARG A 272 11.77 -1.97 13.87
N LYS A 273 13.08 -1.82 13.63
CA LYS A 273 13.95 -2.72 12.83
C LYS A 273 13.98 -4.21 13.25
N GLY A 274 13.17 -4.66 14.22
CA GLY A 274 13.27 -6.00 14.82
C GLY A 274 12.06 -6.92 14.71
N ALA A 275 10.93 -6.51 14.11
CA ALA A 275 9.79 -7.40 13.92
C ALA A 275 9.79 -7.98 12.50
N GLU A 276 10.81 -8.76 12.17
CA GLU A 276 10.72 -9.69 11.05
C GLU A 276 9.51 -10.59 11.33
N GLN A 277 8.50 -10.54 10.45
CA GLN A 277 7.46 -11.56 10.50
C GLN A 277 8.17 -12.89 10.34
N PRO A 278 7.96 -13.87 11.23
CA PRO A 278 8.58 -15.17 11.08
C PRO A 278 8.25 -15.69 9.68
N SER A 279 9.31 -15.93 8.90
CA SER A 279 9.22 -16.66 7.65
C SER A 279 8.44 -17.94 7.93
N ALA A 280 7.30 -18.09 7.27
CA ALA A 280 6.53 -19.32 7.36
C ALA A 280 7.43 -20.52 7.02
N PRO A 281 7.22 -21.68 7.67
CA PRO A 281 8.13 -22.81 7.59
C PRO A 281 8.33 -23.28 6.15
N THR A 282 9.55 -23.75 5.88
CA THR A 282 10.05 -24.31 4.62
C THR A 282 9.40 -25.66 4.28
N GLY A 283 8.07 -25.69 4.18
CA GLY A 283 7.35 -26.67 3.37
C GLY A 283 7.46 -26.29 1.90
N GLY A 284 7.32 -27.24 0.98
CA GLY A 284 7.36 -26.95 -0.46
C GLY A 284 6.42 -25.80 -0.85
N THR A 285 6.77 -25.04 -1.88
CA THR A 285 6.04 -23.82 -2.25
C THR A 285 4.56 -24.13 -2.50
N ALA A 286 3.65 -23.19 -2.18
CA ALA A 286 2.23 -23.35 -2.49
C ALA A 286 2.03 -23.58 -4.01
N ALA A 287 2.92 -23.04 -4.84
CA ALA A 287 2.92 -23.19 -6.29
C ALA A 287 3.23 -24.64 -6.73
N ASP A 288 4.19 -25.30 -6.10
CA ASP A 288 4.54 -26.69 -6.43
C ASP A 288 3.43 -27.65 -5.97
N THR A 289 2.85 -27.39 -4.79
CA THR A 289 1.70 -28.17 -4.31
C THR A 289 0.51 -27.99 -5.24
N LEU A 290 0.17 -26.75 -5.62
CA LEU A 290 -0.89 -26.44 -6.57
C LEU A 290 -0.70 -27.19 -7.89
N SER A 291 0.51 -27.11 -8.45
CA SER A 291 0.86 -27.76 -9.72
C SER A 291 0.73 -29.28 -9.63
N SER A 292 1.10 -29.88 -8.49
CA SER A 292 1.02 -31.33 -8.26
C SER A 292 -0.41 -31.86 -8.07
N LEU A 293 -1.38 -30.96 -7.86
CA LEU A 293 -2.79 -31.28 -7.65
C LEU A 293 -3.64 -31.07 -8.91
N LEU A 294 -3.07 -30.49 -9.97
CA LEU A 294 -3.79 -30.29 -11.22
C LEU A 294 -4.23 -31.63 -11.84
N PRO A 295 -5.41 -31.67 -12.46
CA PRO A 295 -5.89 -32.87 -13.14
C PRO A 295 -5.03 -33.18 -14.38
N LYS A 296 -5.09 -34.44 -14.82
CA LYS A 296 -4.42 -34.86 -16.07
C LYS A 296 -5.01 -34.13 -17.28
N GLY A 297 -4.17 -33.84 -18.26
CA GLY A 297 -4.58 -33.19 -19.51
C GLY A 297 -4.59 -31.65 -19.44
N VAL A 298 -4.11 -31.08 -18.34
CA VAL A 298 -3.98 -29.64 -18.14
C VAL A 298 -2.49 -29.28 -18.07
N GLU A 299 -2.04 -28.39 -18.96
CA GLU A 299 -0.65 -27.92 -19.02
C GLU A 299 -0.49 -26.63 -18.21
N VAL A 300 0.58 -26.51 -17.42
CA VAL A 300 0.94 -25.25 -16.75
C VAL A 300 1.79 -24.41 -17.70
N VAL A 301 1.20 -23.36 -18.26
CA VAL A 301 1.90 -22.43 -19.17
C VAL A 301 2.57 -21.27 -18.43
N LYS A 302 2.17 -21.01 -17.18
CA LYS A 302 2.81 -20.04 -16.29
C LYS A 302 2.56 -20.43 -14.83
N LYS A 303 3.49 -20.13 -13.93
CA LYS A 303 3.31 -20.26 -12.48
C LYS A 303 3.88 -19.06 -11.74
N SER A 304 3.32 -18.75 -10.57
CA SER A 304 3.93 -17.79 -9.64
C SER A 304 5.37 -18.18 -9.34
N GLY A 305 6.27 -17.19 -9.31
CA GLY A 305 7.63 -17.36 -8.80
C GLY A 305 7.70 -17.15 -7.28
N GLY A 306 8.84 -17.52 -6.68
CA GLY A 306 9.12 -17.34 -5.25
C GLY A 306 8.67 -18.50 -4.38
N ASP A 307 8.96 -18.38 -3.08
CA ASP A 307 8.77 -19.43 -2.08
C ASP A 307 7.59 -19.13 -1.14
N ASP A 308 6.55 -18.44 -1.62
CA ASP A 308 5.38 -18.11 -0.80
C ASP A 308 4.61 -19.40 -0.44
N PRO A 309 4.47 -19.73 0.86
CA PRO A 309 3.74 -20.91 1.29
C PRO A 309 2.24 -20.65 1.51
N GLU A 310 1.80 -19.40 1.58
CA GLU A 310 0.41 -19.01 1.83
C GLU A 310 -0.35 -18.63 0.55
N TYR A 311 0.34 -18.36 -0.55
CA TYR A 311 -0.28 -17.98 -1.82
C TYR A 311 0.47 -18.49 -3.03
N ALA A 312 -0.26 -18.90 -4.06
CA ALA A 312 0.31 -19.18 -5.37
C ALA A 312 -0.72 -19.07 -6.48
N TYR A 313 -0.24 -19.06 -7.72
CA TYR A 313 -1.11 -19.23 -8.88
C TYR A 313 -0.42 -20.02 -10.00
N VAL A 314 -1.24 -20.59 -10.87
CA VAL A 314 -0.84 -21.15 -12.16
C VAL A 314 -1.77 -20.60 -13.24
N VAL A 315 -1.24 -20.39 -14.44
CA VAL A 315 -2.06 -20.25 -15.64
C VAL A 315 -1.95 -21.57 -16.37
N VAL A 316 -3.10 -22.17 -16.64
CA VAL A 316 -3.20 -23.47 -17.27
C VAL A 316 -3.83 -23.38 -18.65
N ASP A 317 -3.53 -24.37 -19.50
CA ASP A 317 -4.14 -24.54 -20.81
C ASP A 317 -4.44 -26.04 -21.04
N ASP A 318 -5.67 -26.35 -21.41
CA ASP A 318 -6.16 -27.69 -21.75
C ASP A 318 -6.42 -27.84 -23.27
N GLY A 319 -5.91 -26.89 -24.06
CA GLY A 319 -6.15 -26.78 -25.49
C GLY A 319 -7.41 -25.98 -25.87
N GLN A 320 -8.20 -25.54 -24.89
CA GLN A 320 -9.38 -24.69 -25.10
C GLN A 320 -9.15 -23.23 -24.70
N GLY A 321 -7.92 -22.88 -24.31
CA GLY A 321 -7.55 -21.52 -23.94
C GLY A 321 -7.18 -21.38 -22.46
N ARG A 322 -6.40 -20.34 -22.19
CA ARG A 322 -5.74 -20.11 -20.90
C ARG A 322 -6.72 -19.79 -19.78
N SER A 323 -6.49 -20.37 -18.60
CA SER A 323 -7.29 -20.21 -17.39
C SER A 323 -6.36 -19.96 -16.19
N LEU A 324 -6.59 -18.88 -15.46
CA LEU A 324 -5.88 -18.58 -14.21
C LEU A 324 -6.48 -19.41 -13.06
N VAL A 325 -5.63 -20.04 -12.26
CA VAL A 325 -5.99 -20.75 -11.03
C VAL A 325 -5.12 -20.21 -9.90
N GLN A 326 -5.74 -19.75 -8.82
CA GLN A 326 -5.09 -19.19 -7.63
C GLN A 326 -5.39 -20.06 -6.42
N VAL A 327 -4.47 -20.04 -5.45
CA VAL A 327 -4.66 -20.66 -4.14
C VAL A 327 -4.26 -19.71 -3.02
N ASN A 328 -5.06 -19.69 -1.94
CA ASN A 328 -4.65 -19.19 -0.64
C ASN A 328 -4.62 -20.35 0.35
N VAL A 329 -3.51 -20.52 1.07
CA VAL A 329 -3.29 -21.54 2.10
C VAL A 329 -3.05 -20.83 3.42
N GLN A 330 -4.00 -20.93 4.35
CA GLN A 330 -4.02 -20.11 5.56
C GLN A 330 -4.02 -21.02 6.80
N PRO A 331 -3.06 -20.87 7.73
CA PRO A 331 -2.85 -21.84 8.80
C PRO A 331 -3.92 -21.81 9.90
N ASP A 332 -4.58 -20.67 10.13
CA ASP A 332 -5.72 -20.55 11.06
C ASP A 332 -6.61 -19.36 10.67
N MET A 333 -7.90 -19.64 10.41
CA MET A 333 -8.93 -18.65 10.04
C MET A 333 -10.20 -18.78 10.88
N ARG A 334 -10.14 -19.43 12.05
CA ARG A 334 -11.33 -19.67 12.90
C ARG A 334 -11.99 -18.38 13.39
N ASP A 335 -11.23 -17.30 13.52
CA ASP A 335 -11.72 -16.01 14.02
C ASP A 335 -12.70 -15.31 13.06
N VAL A 336 -12.76 -15.73 11.81
CA VAL A 336 -13.66 -15.22 10.76
C VAL A 336 -14.49 -16.32 10.11
N ALA A 337 -14.59 -17.49 10.74
CA ALA A 337 -15.31 -18.64 10.22
C ALA A 337 -16.75 -18.33 9.81
N ASP A 338 -17.46 -17.50 10.58
CA ASP A 338 -18.87 -17.20 10.34
C ASP A 338 -19.08 -16.07 9.32
N ASP A 339 -18.03 -15.29 9.03
CA ASP A 339 -18.02 -14.32 7.92
C ASP A 339 -17.78 -15.03 6.58
N LEU A 340 -17.06 -16.16 6.60
CA LEU A 340 -16.66 -16.92 5.40
C LEU A 340 -17.61 -18.06 5.05
N PHE A 341 -18.23 -18.69 6.05
CA PHE A 341 -19.11 -19.84 5.89
C PHE A 341 -20.47 -19.55 6.53
N HIS A 342 -21.52 -19.66 5.73
CA HIS A 342 -22.89 -19.40 6.13
C HIS A 342 -23.61 -20.70 6.52
N PRO A 343 -24.73 -20.64 7.27
CA PRO A 343 -25.47 -21.84 7.71
C PRO A 343 -25.96 -22.78 6.60
N GLY A 344 -25.98 -22.34 5.34
CA GLY A 344 -26.34 -23.15 4.17
C GLY A 344 -25.15 -23.84 3.48
N ASP A 345 -23.92 -23.54 3.90
CA ASP A 345 -22.71 -24.15 3.34
C ASP A 345 -22.52 -25.58 3.85
N GLU A 346 -21.83 -26.37 3.04
CA GLU A 346 -21.64 -27.78 3.35
C GLU A 346 -20.67 -27.97 4.52
N SER A 347 -20.96 -28.96 5.37
CA SER A 347 -20.05 -29.41 6.42
C SER A 347 -19.83 -30.91 6.30
N LEU A 348 -18.57 -31.33 6.27
CA LEU A 348 -18.16 -32.73 6.30
C LEU A 348 -18.21 -33.29 7.74
N ALA A 349 -18.21 -34.62 7.85
CA ALA A 349 -18.28 -35.31 9.14
C ALA A 349 -17.09 -35.02 10.07
N ASP A 350 -15.94 -34.62 9.51
CA ASP A 350 -14.73 -34.24 10.25
C ASP A 350 -14.74 -32.77 10.72
N GLY A 351 -15.83 -32.05 10.49
CA GLY A 351 -15.97 -30.63 10.84
C GLY A 351 -15.40 -29.66 9.80
N THR A 352 -14.95 -30.15 8.64
CA THR A 352 -14.53 -29.27 7.53
C THR A 352 -15.74 -28.56 6.93
N ARG A 353 -15.71 -27.24 6.89
CA ARG A 353 -16.70 -26.39 6.21
C ARG A 353 -16.28 -26.14 4.77
N ILE A 354 -17.25 -26.11 3.85
CA ILE A 354 -17.02 -25.91 2.42
C ILE A 354 -18.03 -24.92 1.87
N ALA A 355 -17.55 -23.80 1.33
CA ALA A 355 -18.34 -22.81 0.61
C ALA A 355 -17.94 -22.84 -0.87
N VAL A 356 -18.94 -22.71 -1.75
CA VAL A 356 -18.75 -22.73 -3.20
C VAL A 356 -19.43 -21.54 -3.84
N GLN A 357 -18.74 -20.90 -4.79
CA GLN A 357 -19.27 -19.74 -5.50
C GLN A 357 -18.94 -19.81 -6.98
N GLN A 358 -19.89 -19.40 -7.82
CA GLN A 358 -19.71 -19.17 -9.25
C GLN A 358 -20.35 -17.84 -9.60
N GLY A 359 -19.65 -17.02 -10.38
CA GLY A 359 -20.21 -15.74 -10.81
C GLY A 359 -19.31 -14.99 -11.76
N PRO A 360 -19.73 -13.78 -12.17
CA PRO A 360 -18.85 -12.85 -12.84
C PRO A 360 -17.66 -12.50 -11.92
N ASP A 361 -16.52 -12.23 -12.53
CA ASP A 361 -15.36 -11.70 -11.81
C ASP A 361 -15.63 -10.27 -11.31
N GLU A 362 -15.04 -9.93 -10.15
CA GLU A 362 -15.23 -8.65 -9.48
C GLU A 362 -14.51 -7.49 -10.19
N LYS A 363 -13.58 -7.76 -11.11
CA LYS A 363 -12.84 -6.71 -11.85
C LYS A 363 -13.64 -6.08 -12.98
N GLY A 364 -14.86 -6.55 -13.23
CA GLY A 364 -15.76 -5.95 -14.21
C GLY A 364 -15.25 -6.09 -15.65
N VAL A 365 -14.37 -7.05 -15.93
CA VAL A 365 -14.02 -7.41 -17.30
C VAL A 365 -15.14 -8.26 -17.87
N ASP A 366 -15.82 -7.75 -18.89
CA ASP A 366 -16.99 -8.40 -19.49
C ASP A 366 -16.69 -9.84 -19.90
N GLY A 367 -17.56 -10.76 -19.48
CA GLY A 367 -17.48 -12.19 -19.81
C GLY A 367 -16.49 -13.00 -18.97
N VAL A 368 -15.74 -12.37 -18.05
CA VAL A 368 -14.87 -13.10 -17.12
C VAL A 368 -15.70 -13.71 -15.99
N LEU A 369 -15.55 -15.01 -15.80
CA LEU A 369 -16.14 -15.78 -14.71
C LEU A 369 -15.07 -16.11 -13.66
N MET A 370 -15.46 -16.04 -12.40
CA MET A 370 -14.70 -16.48 -11.24
C MET A 370 -15.46 -17.61 -10.55
N TRP A 371 -14.81 -18.76 -10.39
CA TRP A 371 -15.31 -19.88 -9.60
C TRP A 371 -14.40 -20.11 -8.40
N THR A 372 -15.00 -20.33 -7.23
CA THR A 372 -14.27 -20.46 -5.96
C THR A 372 -14.75 -21.68 -5.19
N VAL A 373 -13.79 -22.44 -4.64
CA VAL A 373 -14.02 -23.43 -3.59
C VAL A 373 -13.20 -23.03 -2.37
N ASP A 374 -13.89 -22.73 -1.28
CA ASP A 374 -13.32 -22.35 0.01
C ASP A 374 -13.53 -23.49 1.00
N THR A 375 -12.46 -23.96 1.62
CA THR A 375 -12.50 -25.06 2.59
C THR A 375 -11.80 -24.64 3.87
N MET A 376 -12.41 -24.94 5.02
CA MET A 376 -11.78 -24.71 6.32
C MET A 376 -11.99 -25.91 7.22
N ARG A 377 -10.89 -26.52 7.66
CA ARG A 377 -10.89 -27.64 8.60
C ARG A 377 -11.27 -27.17 10.00
N ALA A 378 -11.68 -28.11 10.85
CA ALA A 378 -12.03 -27.83 12.24
C ALA A 378 -10.89 -27.19 13.06
N ASP A 379 -9.63 -27.42 12.68
CA ASP A 379 -8.45 -26.82 13.31
C ASP A 379 -8.13 -25.41 12.79
N GLY A 380 -8.90 -24.88 11.84
CA GLY A 380 -8.76 -23.53 11.30
C GLY A 380 -7.95 -23.43 10.01
N LYS A 381 -7.30 -24.52 9.59
CA LYS A 381 -6.57 -24.57 8.33
C LYS A 381 -7.53 -24.38 7.16
N ARG A 382 -7.30 -23.32 6.38
CA ARG A 382 -8.15 -22.93 5.26
C ARG A 382 -7.39 -23.02 3.93
N VAL A 383 -8.03 -23.58 2.92
CA VAL A 383 -7.55 -23.59 1.54
C VAL A 383 -8.66 -23.04 0.65
N VAL A 384 -8.34 -21.99 -0.11
CA VAL A 384 -9.25 -21.38 -1.10
C VAL A 384 -8.64 -21.58 -2.48
N ILE A 385 -9.38 -22.22 -3.39
CA ILE A 385 -9.00 -22.31 -4.79
C ILE A 385 -9.97 -21.48 -5.61
N THR A 386 -9.43 -20.59 -6.42
CA THR A 386 -10.19 -19.72 -7.31
C THR A 386 -9.70 -19.92 -8.73
N ALA A 387 -10.62 -20.11 -9.68
CA ALA A 387 -10.31 -20.28 -11.10
C ALA A 387 -11.08 -19.29 -11.97
N PHE A 388 -10.43 -18.81 -13.03
CA PHE A 388 -10.96 -17.85 -13.99
C PHE A 388 -10.98 -18.44 -15.39
N ASN A 389 -11.92 -18.01 -16.23
CA ASN A 389 -11.98 -18.35 -17.66
C ASN A 389 -11.10 -17.44 -18.54
N SER A 390 -10.12 -16.76 -17.96
CA SER A 390 -9.18 -15.85 -18.61
C SER A 390 -7.75 -16.16 -18.13
N ALA A 391 -6.74 -15.67 -18.85
CA ALA A 391 -5.33 -15.85 -18.48
C ALA A 391 -4.92 -15.00 -17.27
N THR A 392 -5.63 -13.91 -17.00
CA THR A 392 -5.42 -12.95 -15.91
C THR A 392 -6.75 -12.36 -15.48
N GLN A 393 -6.81 -11.73 -14.30
CA GLN A 393 -8.01 -10.98 -13.85
C GLN A 393 -8.25 -9.67 -14.63
N HIS A 394 -7.38 -9.34 -15.60
CA HIS A 394 -7.41 -8.08 -16.35
C HIS A 394 -7.50 -8.30 -17.87
N SER A 395 -7.63 -9.54 -18.31
CA SER A 395 -7.76 -9.91 -19.72
C SER A 395 -9.15 -10.45 -19.99
N ALA A 396 -9.63 -10.24 -21.21
CA ALA A 396 -10.89 -10.81 -21.67
C ALA A 396 -10.89 -12.34 -21.50
N ALA A 397 -12.08 -12.90 -21.31
CA ALA A 397 -12.28 -14.35 -21.29
C ALA A 397 -11.72 -15.00 -22.56
N THR A 398 -10.98 -16.09 -22.39
CA THR A 398 -10.44 -16.90 -23.48
C THR A 398 -11.35 -18.09 -23.81
N ARG A 399 -12.32 -18.36 -22.91
CA ARG A 399 -13.20 -19.53 -22.89
C ARG A 399 -14.47 -19.24 -22.09
N SER A 400 -15.50 -20.07 -22.22
CA SER A 400 -16.81 -19.84 -21.58
C SER A 400 -16.84 -20.13 -20.07
N THR A 401 -15.97 -21.01 -19.57
CA THR A 401 -15.86 -21.37 -18.15
C THR A 401 -14.40 -21.64 -17.78
N PRO A 402 -14.01 -21.57 -16.50
CA PRO A 402 -12.66 -21.95 -16.07
C PRO A 402 -12.26 -23.36 -16.52
N ALA A 403 -10.95 -23.62 -16.65
CA ALA A 403 -10.44 -24.92 -17.08
C ALA A 403 -10.67 -26.04 -16.07
N LEU A 404 -10.83 -25.69 -14.79
CA LEU A 404 -11.10 -26.62 -13.71
C LEU A 404 -12.60 -26.65 -13.37
N THR A 405 -13.14 -27.85 -13.20
CA THR A 405 -14.51 -28.03 -12.69
C THR A 405 -14.58 -27.74 -11.19
N MET A 406 -15.78 -27.45 -10.68
CA MET A 406 -16.01 -27.34 -9.23
C MET A 406 -15.57 -28.57 -8.47
N GLN A 407 -15.78 -29.76 -9.04
CA GLN A 407 -15.36 -31.02 -8.43
C GLN A 407 -13.84 -31.11 -8.34
N GLN A 408 -13.12 -30.80 -9.43
CA GLN A 408 -11.66 -30.80 -9.43
C GLN A 408 -11.09 -29.80 -8.43
N MET A 409 -11.59 -28.56 -8.42
CA MET A 409 -11.17 -27.55 -7.44
C MET A 409 -11.44 -27.98 -6.00
N ARG A 410 -12.57 -28.66 -5.75
CA ARG A 410 -12.89 -29.21 -4.44
C ARG A 410 -11.92 -30.32 -4.02
N GLU A 411 -11.64 -31.27 -4.91
CA GLU A 411 -10.65 -32.33 -4.67
C GLU A 411 -9.26 -31.74 -4.37
N MET A 412 -8.87 -30.70 -5.11
CA MET A 412 -7.64 -29.97 -4.87
C MET A 412 -7.65 -29.25 -3.52
N ALA A 413 -8.72 -28.54 -3.15
CA ALA A 413 -8.80 -27.75 -1.92
C ALA A 413 -8.78 -28.65 -0.66
N LEU A 414 -9.45 -29.81 -0.72
CA LEU A 414 -9.48 -30.79 0.38
C LEU A 414 -8.20 -31.63 0.49
N SER A 415 -7.28 -31.53 -0.46
CA SER A 415 -6.12 -32.40 -0.52
C SER A 415 -5.26 -32.33 0.74
N PRO A 416 -4.84 -33.48 1.30
CA PRO A 416 -3.92 -33.49 2.44
C PRO A 416 -2.54 -32.93 2.08
N LYS A 417 -2.16 -32.86 0.78
CA LYS A 417 -0.85 -32.37 0.34
C LYS A 417 -0.53 -30.95 0.81
N TRP A 418 -1.53 -30.10 1.00
CA TRP A 418 -1.35 -28.74 1.53
C TRP A 418 -0.74 -28.68 2.93
N TRP A 419 -0.77 -29.80 3.66
CA TRP A 419 -0.39 -29.87 5.07
C TRP A 419 0.61 -31.01 5.33
N GLN A 420 1.18 -31.59 4.29
CA GLN A 420 2.24 -32.59 4.42
C GLN A 420 3.54 -31.88 4.81
N GLY A 421 4.10 -32.24 5.98
CA GLY A 421 5.34 -31.65 6.49
C GLY A 421 5.17 -30.36 7.31
N ALA A 422 3.93 -29.97 7.64
CA ALA A 422 3.59 -28.83 8.49
C ALA A 422 3.40 -29.22 9.97
#